data_AF-A0A7S3E8Z1-F1
#
_entry.id   AF-A0A7S3E8Z1-F1
#
_cell.length_a   1.000
_cell.length_b   1.000
_cell.length_c   1.000
_cell.angle_alpha   90.00
_cell.angle_beta   90.00
_cell.angle_gamma   90.00
#
_symmetry.space_group_name_H-M   'P 1'
#
loop_
_entity.id
_entity.type
_entity.pdbx_description
1 polymer ?
#
loop_
_entity_poly.entity_id
_entity_poly.type
_entity_poly.pdbx_seq_one_letter_code
_entity_poly.pdbx_strand_id
1 'polypeptide(L)'
;MERASRPDWGVLVVDFRNAFNSVSRKHALEAMRKVFPEAWPFLSGIYGGGSLPYWTTAGTVFEAHTGVQQGDPCGPVLHACALQLVLLRLATVVPDLRICAYHDDVTLLGTPETL
;
A
#
# COMPACT_ATOMS: atom_id res chain seq x y z
N MET A 1 20.14 21.06 -15.47
CA MET A 1 19.03 21.27 -14.51
C MET A 1 19.66 21.30 -13.12
N GLU A 2 19.84 22.49 -12.56
CA GLU A 2 20.55 22.70 -11.29
C GLU A 2 19.65 22.22 -10.14
N ARG A 3 20.12 21.25 -9.36
CA ARG A 3 19.39 20.79 -8.16
C ARG A 3 19.50 21.91 -7.11
N ALA A 4 18.39 22.59 -6.83
CA ALA A 4 18.34 23.53 -5.71
C ALA A 4 18.71 22.79 -4.42
N SER A 5 19.79 23.22 -3.77
CA SER A 5 20.20 22.68 -2.47
C SER A 5 19.17 23.05 -1.40
N ARG A 6 18.75 22.07 -0.60
CA ARG A 6 17.85 22.21 0.55
C ARG A 6 18.58 21.72 1.81
N PRO A 7 19.52 22.50 2.35
CA PRO A 7 20.39 22.05 3.45
C PRO A 7 19.64 21.85 4.78
N ASP A 8 18.44 22.42 4.90
CA ASP A 8 17.52 22.31 6.02
C ASP A 8 16.60 21.09 5.95
N TRP A 9 16.67 20.29 4.88
CA TRP A 9 15.81 19.13 4.68
C TRP A 9 16.49 17.83 5.12
N GLY A 10 15.72 16.98 5.81
CA GLY A 10 16.06 15.61 6.11
C GLY A 10 15.40 14.61 5.16
N VAL A 11 15.83 13.35 5.27
CA VAL A 11 15.21 12.21 4.60
C VAL A 11 14.87 11.16 5.64
N LEU A 12 13.60 10.75 5.70
CA LEU A 12 13.13 9.61 6.48
C LEU A 12 12.70 8.51 5.53
N VAL A 13 13.33 7.34 5.67
CA VAL A 13 12.94 6.13 4.93
C VAL A 13 12.16 5.23 5.88
N VAL A 14 10.95 4.88 5.48
CA VAL A 14 10.03 4.02 6.21
C VAL A 14 9.93 2.70 5.45
N ASP A 15 10.27 1.62 6.15
CA ASP A 15 10.12 0.24 5.68
C ASP A 15 9.02 -0.45 6.48
N PHE A 16 7.97 -0.90 5.79
CA PHE A 16 6.83 -1.55 6.44
C PHE A 16 7.09 -3.03 6.65
N ARG A 17 7.14 -3.44 7.93
CA ARG A 17 7.16 -4.87 8.27
C ARG A 17 5.90 -5.56 7.76
N ASN A 18 6.07 -6.61 6.96
CA ASN A 18 4.98 -7.50 6.53
C ASN A 18 3.84 -6.74 5.80
N ALA A 19 4.20 -5.79 4.95
CA ALA A 19 3.28 -4.81 4.36
C ALA A 19 2.09 -5.46 3.65
N PHE A 20 2.34 -6.42 2.76
CA PHE A 20 1.32 -7.11 1.97
C PHE A 20 0.30 -7.87 2.84
N ASN A 21 0.75 -8.57 3.88
CA ASN A 21 -0.14 -9.33 4.77
C ASN A 21 -0.94 -8.42 5.73
N SER A 22 -0.48 -7.20 5.93
CA SER A 22 -1.11 -6.22 6.83
C SER A 22 -2.18 -5.37 6.15
N VAL A 23 -2.33 -5.49 4.82
CA VAL A 23 -3.32 -4.73 4.05
C VAL A 23 -4.74 -5.09 4.47
N SER A 24 -5.57 -4.07 4.68
CA SER A 24 -7.02 -4.26 4.77
C SER A 24 -7.61 -4.44 3.38
N ARG A 25 -7.98 -5.68 3.01
CA ARG A 25 -8.59 -5.98 1.70
C ARG A 25 -9.82 -5.13 1.42
N LYS A 26 -10.68 -4.94 2.41
CA LYS A 26 -11.88 -4.09 2.30
C LYS A 26 -11.52 -2.67 1.80
N HIS A 27 -10.58 -2.01 2.48
CA HIS A 27 -10.20 -0.64 2.12
C HIS A 27 -9.44 -0.58 0.79
N ALA A 28 -8.56 -1.56 0.52
CA ALA A 28 -7.88 -1.70 -0.76
C ALA A 28 -8.88 -1.79 -1.92
N LEU A 29 -9.89 -2.63 -1.73
CA LEU A 29 -10.97 -2.86 -2.67
C LEU A 29 -11.83 -1.58 -2.86
N GLU A 30 -12.30 -0.96 -1.78
CA GLU A 30 -13.06 0.30 -1.88
C GLU A 30 -12.30 1.42 -2.58
N ALA A 31 -10.97 1.49 -2.36
CA ALA A 31 -10.09 2.41 -3.08
C ALA A 31 -9.97 2.03 -4.57
N MET A 32 -9.72 0.76 -4.87
CA MET A 32 -9.66 0.23 -6.24
C MET A 32 -10.93 0.57 -7.03
N ARG A 33 -12.12 0.41 -6.44
CA ARG A 33 -13.40 0.74 -7.11
C ARG A 33 -13.49 2.19 -7.58
N LYS A 34 -12.82 3.11 -6.87
CA LYS A 34 -12.80 4.54 -7.22
C LYS A 34 -11.79 4.87 -8.32
N VAL A 35 -10.69 4.12 -8.39
CA VAL A 35 -9.58 4.41 -9.32
C VAL A 35 -9.70 3.60 -10.62
N PHE A 36 -10.09 2.32 -10.54
CA PHE A 36 -10.26 1.40 -11.66
C PHE A 36 -11.57 0.59 -11.49
N PRO A 37 -12.74 1.22 -11.72
CA PRO A 37 -14.04 0.56 -11.55
C PRO A 37 -14.22 -0.66 -12.47
N GLU A 38 -13.51 -0.75 -13.59
CA GLU A 38 -13.58 -1.87 -14.54
C GLU A 38 -12.92 -3.14 -13.99
N ALA A 39 -11.86 -3.00 -13.19
CA ALA A 39 -11.17 -4.12 -12.55
C ALA A 39 -11.91 -4.64 -11.30
N TRP A 40 -12.83 -3.82 -10.77
CA TRP A 40 -13.55 -4.08 -9.53
C TRP A 40 -14.30 -5.43 -9.50
N PRO A 41 -15.12 -5.80 -10.51
CA PRO A 41 -15.90 -7.04 -10.43
C PRO A 41 -15.01 -8.28 -10.33
N PHE A 42 -13.89 -8.28 -11.06
CA PHE A 42 -12.91 -9.37 -11.03
C PHE A 42 -12.21 -9.45 -9.68
N LEU A 43 -11.64 -8.34 -9.21
CA LEU A 43 -10.87 -8.33 -7.96
C LEU A 43 -11.73 -8.54 -6.73
N SER A 44 -12.96 -8.01 -6.71
CA SER A 44 -13.90 -8.24 -5.62
C SER A 44 -14.39 -9.69 -5.56
N GLY A 45 -14.48 -10.40 -6.70
CA GLY A 45 -14.76 -11.83 -6.73
C GLY A 45 -13.66 -12.68 -6.10
N ILE A 46 -12.39 -12.27 -6.22
CA ILE A 46 -11.25 -12.98 -5.62
C ILE A 46 -11.04 -12.56 -4.16
N TYR A 47 -10.99 -11.25 -3.90
CA TYR A 47 -10.52 -10.67 -2.64
C TYR A 47 -11.63 -10.18 -1.71
N GLY A 48 -12.89 -10.16 -2.17
CA GLY A 48 -14.02 -9.63 -1.40
C GLY A 48 -14.53 -10.56 -0.29
N GLY A 49 -14.05 -11.81 -0.25
CA GLY A 49 -14.35 -12.77 0.80
C GLY A 49 -13.70 -12.43 2.16
N GLY A 50 -14.23 -13.00 3.23
CA GLY A 50 -13.71 -12.82 4.60
C GLY A 50 -12.32 -13.44 4.83
N SER A 51 -11.93 -14.42 4.01
CA SER A 51 -10.61 -15.04 4.00
C SER A 51 -10.20 -15.45 2.58
N LEU A 52 -8.90 -15.59 2.36
CA LEU A 52 -8.34 -16.24 1.19
C LEU A 52 -7.75 -17.60 1.58
N PRO A 53 -8.04 -18.68 0.85
CA PRO A 53 -7.40 -19.96 1.07
C PRO A 53 -5.93 -19.95 0.63
N TYR A 54 -5.06 -20.53 1.44
CA TYR A 54 -3.66 -20.76 1.14
C TYR A 54 -3.36 -22.26 1.25
N TRP A 55 -3.06 -22.88 0.11
CA TRP A 55 -2.77 -24.31 0.03
C TRP A 55 -1.29 -24.56 0.20
N THR A 56 -0.96 -25.50 1.09
CA THR A 56 0.40 -26.00 1.25
C THR A 56 0.63 -27.25 0.42
N THR A 57 1.89 -27.55 0.13
CA THR A 57 2.30 -28.80 -0.53
C THR A 57 1.98 -30.05 0.30
N ALA A 58 1.76 -29.88 1.61
CA ALA A 58 1.33 -30.94 2.52
C ALA A 58 -0.20 -31.20 2.48
N GLY A 59 -0.97 -30.45 1.68
CA GLY A 59 -2.42 -30.59 1.58
C GLY A 59 -3.22 -29.84 2.66
N THR A 60 -2.54 -29.17 3.59
CA THR A 60 -3.20 -28.29 4.57
C THR A 60 -3.62 -26.98 3.91
N VAL A 61 -4.81 -26.50 4.26
CA VAL A 61 -5.34 -25.19 3.85
C VAL A 61 -5.35 -24.25 5.05
N PHE A 62 -4.75 -23.07 4.89
CA PHE A 62 -4.84 -21.96 5.83
C PHE A 62 -5.76 -20.87 5.30
N GLU A 63 -6.35 -20.10 6.19
CA GLU A 63 -7.18 -18.95 5.83
C GLU A 63 -6.47 -17.64 6.18
N ALA A 64 -6.19 -16.83 5.17
CA ALA A 64 -5.66 -15.49 5.34
C ALA A 64 -6.81 -14.49 5.47
N HIS A 65 -7.10 -14.02 6.68
CA HIS A 65 -8.16 -13.03 6.95
C HIS A 65 -7.77 -11.59 6.61
N THR A 66 -6.48 -11.32 6.46
CA THR A 66 -5.96 -10.01 6.10
C THR A 66 -4.99 -10.14 4.96
N GLY A 67 -4.65 -9.00 4.38
CA GLY A 67 -3.58 -8.91 3.41
C GLY A 67 -3.94 -9.37 2.02
N VAL A 68 -2.96 -9.22 1.15
CA VAL A 68 -2.97 -9.64 -0.24
C VAL A 68 -1.84 -10.64 -0.45
N GLN A 69 -2.07 -11.64 -1.29
CA GLN A 69 -1.14 -12.75 -1.43
C GLN A 69 0.13 -12.31 -2.16
N GLN A 70 1.30 -12.56 -1.57
CA GLN A 70 2.58 -12.37 -2.25
C GLN A 70 2.76 -13.44 -3.33
N GLY A 71 3.24 -13.03 -4.50
CA GLY A 71 3.30 -13.87 -5.69
C GLY A 71 2.00 -13.92 -6.49
N ASP A 72 0.90 -13.33 -6.00
CA ASP A 72 -0.30 -13.08 -6.81
C ASP A 72 -0.08 -11.82 -7.68
N PRO A 73 -0.26 -11.91 -9.02
CA PRO A 73 -0.18 -10.76 -9.92
C PRO A 73 -1.09 -9.57 -9.53
N CYS A 74 -2.23 -9.83 -8.90
CA CYS A 74 -3.18 -8.81 -8.45
C CYS A 74 -2.86 -8.23 -7.06
N GLY A 75 -2.03 -8.91 -6.28
CA GLY A 75 -1.66 -8.48 -4.93
C GLY A 75 -1.02 -7.08 -4.89
N PRO A 76 -0.02 -6.78 -5.74
CA PRO A 76 0.64 -5.47 -5.78
C PRO A 76 -0.32 -4.29 -5.97
N VAL A 77 -1.30 -4.39 -6.89
CA VAL A 77 -2.20 -3.26 -7.14
C VAL A 77 -3.15 -3.02 -5.97
N LEU A 78 -3.62 -4.06 -5.29
CA LEU A 78 -4.44 -3.92 -4.09
C LEU A 78 -3.62 -3.36 -2.92
N HIS A 79 -2.37 -3.77 -2.76
CA HIS A 79 -1.45 -3.15 -1.81
C HIS A 79 -1.27 -1.65 -2.09
N ALA A 80 -1.00 -1.29 -3.34
CA ALA A 80 -0.84 0.11 -3.76
C ALA A 80 -2.11 0.93 -3.49
N CYS A 81 -3.31 0.38 -3.77
CA CYS A 81 -4.57 1.06 -3.46
C CYS A 81 -4.75 1.31 -1.96
N ALA A 82 -4.38 0.36 -1.10
CA ALA A 82 -4.44 0.55 0.35
C ALA A 82 -3.42 1.58 0.83
N LEU A 83 -2.17 1.48 0.38
CA LEU A 83 -1.12 2.43 0.74
C LEU A 83 -1.47 3.85 0.29
N GLN A 84 -2.05 4.01 -0.89
CA GLN A 84 -2.45 5.31 -1.43
C GLN A 84 -3.39 6.07 -0.50
N LEU A 85 -4.27 5.37 0.24
CA LEU A 85 -5.13 5.99 1.25
C LEU A 85 -4.31 6.68 2.36
N VAL A 86 -3.23 6.02 2.81
CA VAL A 86 -2.31 6.54 3.82
C VAL A 86 -1.51 7.71 3.26
N LEU A 87 -0.96 7.57 2.05
CA LEU A 87 -0.14 8.62 1.42
C LEU A 87 -0.95 9.89 1.16
N LEU A 88 -2.19 9.76 0.66
CA LEU A 88 -3.09 10.91 0.45
C LEU A 88 -3.45 11.58 1.78
N ARG A 89 -3.69 10.79 2.83
CA ARG A 89 -3.94 11.35 4.17
C ARG A 89 -2.71 12.10 4.68
N LEU A 90 -1.51 11.54 4.53
CA LEU A 90 -0.26 12.16 4.95
C LEU A 90 -0.02 13.48 4.21
N ALA A 91 -0.19 13.50 2.89
CA ALA A 91 -0.08 14.71 2.07
C ALA A 91 -1.11 15.80 2.46
N THR A 92 -2.27 15.40 2.99
CA THR A 92 -3.28 16.35 3.48
C THR A 92 -2.93 16.91 4.86
N VAL A 93 -2.37 16.08 5.74
CA VAL A 93 -2.04 16.46 7.13
C VAL A 93 -0.72 17.22 7.21
N VAL A 94 0.22 16.95 6.31
CA VAL A 94 1.54 17.61 6.25
C VAL A 94 1.82 18.08 4.82
N PRO A 95 1.23 19.19 4.35
CA PRO A 95 1.30 19.62 2.95
C PRO A 95 2.70 19.94 2.41
N ASP A 96 3.61 20.34 3.30
CA ASP A 96 5.00 20.67 2.94
C ASP A 96 5.91 19.44 2.83
N LEU A 97 5.43 18.26 3.27
CA LEU A 97 6.15 17.00 3.17
C LEU A 97 6.16 16.49 1.73
N ARG A 98 7.34 16.12 1.23
CA ARG A 98 7.47 15.43 -0.06
C ARG A 98 7.50 13.94 0.18
N ILE A 99 6.65 13.22 -0.55
CA ILE A 99 6.45 11.78 -0.41
C ILE A 99 6.84 11.12 -1.72
N CYS A 100 7.76 10.17 -1.65
CA CYS A 100 8.08 9.24 -2.74
C CYS A 100 7.83 7.82 -2.22
N ALA A 101 7.03 7.04 -2.93
CA ALA A 101 6.67 5.70 -2.51
C ALA A 101 6.81 4.71 -3.66
N TYR A 102 7.42 3.58 -3.39
CA TYR A 102 7.45 2.43 -4.29
C TYR A 102 7.04 1.19 -3.49
N HIS A 103 5.76 0.83 -3.56
CA HIS A 103 5.17 -0.15 -2.66
C HIS A 103 5.53 0.14 -1.20
N ASP A 104 6.09 -0.81 -0.48
CA ASP A 104 6.45 -0.72 0.93
C ASP A 104 7.64 0.21 1.22
N ASP A 105 8.43 0.58 0.21
CA ASP A 105 9.50 1.56 0.37
C ASP A 105 8.94 2.99 0.28
N VAL A 106 8.76 3.65 1.43
CA VAL A 106 8.30 5.04 1.49
C VAL A 106 9.42 5.96 1.96
N THR A 107 9.77 6.93 1.13
CA THR A 107 10.74 7.99 1.43
C THR A 107 10.02 9.32 1.61
N LEU A 108 10.26 9.96 2.74
CA LEU A 108 9.71 11.26 3.13
C LEU A 108 10.85 12.28 3.16
N LEU A 109 10.63 13.46 2.58
CA LEU A 109 11.57 14.56 2.60
C LEU A 109 10.88 15.83 3.12
N GLY A 110 11.51 16.51 4.06
CA GLY A 110 10.96 17.72 4.69
C GLY A 110 11.92 18.31 5.71
N THR A 111 11.53 19.41 6.34
CA THR A 111 12.28 19.99 7.47
C THR A 111 12.12 19.12 8.72
N PRO A 112 12.98 19.26 9.74
CA PRO A 112 12.87 18.51 11.00
C PRO A 112 11.50 18.61 11.70
N GLU A 113 10.75 19.70 11.49
CA GLU A 113 9.41 19.88 12.08
C GLU A 113 8.31 19.11 11.34
N THR A 114 8.55 18.75 10.08
CA THR A 114 7.60 18.03 9.23
C THR A 114 7.84 16.52 9.17
N LEU A 115 9.04 16.07 9.54
CA LEU A 115 9.44 14.66 9.64
C LEU A 115 9.13 14.09 11.03
#